data_AF-A0A399YK45-F1
#
_entry.id   AF-A0A399YK45-F1
#
_cell.length_a   1.000
_cell.length_b   1.000
_cell.length_c   1.000
_cell.angle_alpha   90.00
_cell.angle_beta   90.00
_cell.angle_gamma   90.00
#
_symmetry.space_group_name_H-M   'P 1'
#
loop_
_entity.id
_entity.type
_entity.pdbx_description
1 polymer ?
#
loop_
_entity_poly.entity_id
_entity_poly.type
_entity_poly.pdbx_seq_one_letter_code
_entity_poly.pdbx_strand_id
1 'polypeptide(L)'
;MRLVPTPDGFWRVAGGIIVAMLAPFFGILVGSAIGAEDPAGRMEPLYWGFFAGAVIGGLGLVSIGLGARVLLRGARARAAEVEPEEGT
;
A
#
# COMPACT_ATOMS: atom_id res chain seq x y z
N MET A 1 11.54 19.79 -22.38
CA MET A 1 11.43 18.48 -21.70
C MET A 1 9.97 18.05 -21.74
N ARG A 2 9.66 16.83 -22.21
CA ARG A 2 8.30 16.30 -22.27
C ARG A 2 8.08 15.42 -21.03
N LEU A 3 7.24 15.85 -20.10
CA LEU A 3 6.87 15.05 -18.93
C LEU A 3 5.95 13.93 -19.42
N VAL A 4 6.42 12.70 -19.37
CA VAL A 4 5.57 11.53 -19.61
C VAL A 4 4.61 11.42 -18.43
N PRO A 5 3.29 11.44 -18.64
CA PRO A 5 2.33 11.30 -17.55
C PRO A 5 2.55 9.98 -16.81
N THR A 6 2.60 10.04 -15.48
CA THR A 6 2.71 8.84 -14.65
C THR A 6 1.46 7.97 -14.85
N PRO A 7 1.60 6.64 -15.04
CA PRO A 7 0.46 5.78 -15.31
C PRO A 7 -0.58 5.79 -14.18
N ASP A 8 -1.85 5.78 -14.55
CA ASP A 8 -2.96 5.69 -13.60
C ASP A 8 -2.84 4.39 -12.78
N GLY A 9 -2.85 4.53 -11.45
CA GLY A 9 -2.66 3.41 -10.52
C GLY A 9 -1.26 3.29 -9.91
N PHE A 10 -0.23 3.97 -10.47
CA PHE A 10 1.12 4.00 -9.88
C PHE A 10 1.11 4.50 -8.43
N TRP A 11 0.47 5.64 -8.18
CA TRP A 11 0.39 6.24 -6.85
C TRP A 11 -0.35 5.38 -5.83
N ARG A 12 -1.36 4.61 -6.28
CA ARG A 12 -2.09 3.66 -5.44
C ARG A 12 -1.22 2.49 -5.00
N VAL A 13 -0.35 2.00 -5.89
CA VAL A 13 0.62 0.96 -5.58
C VAL A 13 1.71 1.51 -4.67
N ALA A 14 2.37 2.62 -5.05
CA ALA A 14 3.46 3.19 -4.28
C ALA A 14 3.01 3.60 -2.86
N GLY A 15 1.91 4.33 -2.74
CA GLY A 15 1.34 4.69 -1.45
C GLY A 15 0.88 3.47 -0.64
N GLY A 16 0.26 2.49 -1.31
CA GLY A 16 -0.15 1.24 -0.68
C GLY A 16 1.03 0.44 -0.12
N ILE A 17 2.17 0.37 -0.82
CA ILE A 17 3.41 -0.26 -0.33
C ILE A 17 3.93 0.46 0.91
N ILE A 18 4.04 1.79 0.85
CA ILE A 18 4.51 2.59 1.98
C ILE A 18 3.64 2.33 3.21
N VAL A 19 2.32 2.41 3.06
CA VAL A 19 1.38 2.17 4.17
C VAL A 19 1.44 0.74 4.67
N ALA A 20 1.44 -0.26 3.76
CA ALA A 20 1.50 -1.68 4.12
C ALA A 20 2.76 -2.01 4.93
N MET A 21 3.90 -1.41 4.57
CA MET A 21 5.17 -1.64 5.25
C MET A 21 5.27 -0.87 6.56
N LEU A 22 4.91 0.41 6.59
CA LEU A 22 5.17 1.27 7.76
C LEU A 22 4.09 1.18 8.85
N ALA A 23 2.82 0.96 8.49
CA ALA A 23 1.72 1.02 9.44
C ALA A 23 1.84 0.05 10.64
N PRO A 24 2.28 -1.22 10.48
CA PRO A 24 2.46 -2.13 11.61
C PRO A 24 3.52 -1.64 12.61
N PHE A 25 4.65 -1.13 12.11
CA PHE A 25 5.70 -0.57 12.97
C PHE A 25 5.25 0.70 13.66
N PHE A 26 4.50 1.55 12.97
CA PHE A 26 3.93 2.76 13.56
C PHE A 26 2.92 2.42 14.65
N GLY A 27 2.10 1.38 14.44
CA GLY A 27 1.20 0.86 15.45
C GLY A 27 1.91 0.40 16.72
N ILE A 28 3.00 -0.37 16.58
CA ILE A 28 3.85 -0.77 17.71
C ILE A 28 4.45 0.46 18.41
N LEU A 29 4.98 1.41 17.65
CA LEU A 29 5.62 2.61 18.21
C LEU A 29 4.61 3.44 19.03
N VAL A 30 3.41 3.65 18.50
CA VAL A 30 2.32 4.35 19.19
C VAL A 30 1.86 3.58 20.43
N GLY A 31 1.64 2.26 20.30
CA GLY A 31 1.28 1.39 21.42
C GLY A 31 2.34 1.42 22.53
N SER A 32 3.62 1.48 22.18
CA SER A 32 4.73 1.61 23.13
C SER A 32 4.78 3.00 23.78
N ALA A 33 4.48 4.08 23.04
CA ALA A 33 4.52 5.44 23.56
C ALA A 33 3.38 5.72 24.55
N ILE A 34 2.23 5.05 24.38
CA ILE A 34 1.07 5.15 25.27
C ILE A 34 1.24 4.27 26.53
N GLY A 35 2.21 3.35 26.55
CA GLY A 35 2.34 2.26 27.52
C GLY A 35 2.22 2.65 29.00
N ALA A 36 1.59 1.76 29.77
CA ALA A 36 1.31 1.89 31.20
C ALA A 36 2.58 1.82 32.09
N GLU A 37 2.49 2.46 33.27
CA GLU A 37 3.57 2.49 34.26
C GLU A 37 3.86 1.09 34.84
N ASP A 38 2.84 0.25 34.96
CA ASP A 38 2.94 -1.14 35.42
C ASP A 38 3.55 -2.05 34.32
N PRO A 39 4.66 -2.75 34.59
CA PRO A 39 5.26 -3.73 33.68
C PRO A 39 4.29 -4.81 33.18
N ALA A 40 3.32 -5.23 34.01
CA ALA A 40 2.38 -6.29 33.65
C ALA A 40 1.33 -5.83 32.61
N GLY A 41 0.94 -4.55 32.65
CA GLY A 41 -0.04 -3.95 31.72
C GLY A 41 0.57 -3.37 30.45
N ARG A 42 1.89 -3.25 30.36
CA ARG A 42 2.57 -2.57 29.23
C ARG A 42 2.46 -3.32 27.90
N MET A 43 2.27 -4.63 27.93
CA MET A 43 2.15 -5.45 26.72
C MET A 43 0.82 -5.22 25.98
N GLU A 44 -0.25 -4.90 26.70
CA GLU A 44 -1.60 -4.79 26.13
C GLU A 44 -1.73 -3.62 25.13
N PRO A 45 -1.29 -2.38 25.43
CA PRO A 45 -1.26 -1.29 24.46
C PRO A 45 -0.39 -1.59 23.23
N LEU A 46 0.70 -2.37 23.40
CA LEU A 46 1.60 -2.74 22.32
C LEU A 46 0.92 -3.66 21.31
N TYR A 47 0.24 -4.71 21.81
CA TYR A 47 -0.52 -5.64 20.96
C TYR A 47 -1.64 -4.93 20.22
N TRP A 48 -2.32 -4.01 20.90
CA TRP A 48 -3.42 -3.25 20.31
C TRP A 48 -2.94 -2.26 19.25
N GLY A 49 -1.82 -1.59 19.53
CA GLY A 49 -1.13 -0.76 18.55
C GLY A 49 -0.71 -1.54 17.31
N PHE A 50 -0.06 -2.70 17.49
CA PHE A 50 0.31 -3.57 16.36
C PHE A 50 -0.90 -4.04 15.57
N PHE A 51 -1.97 -4.46 16.24
CA PHE A 51 -3.20 -4.90 15.59
C PHE A 51 -3.80 -3.80 14.71
N ALA A 52 -3.97 -2.58 15.25
CA ALA A 52 -4.45 -1.44 14.49
C ALA A 52 -3.54 -1.12 13.30
N GLY A 53 -2.22 -1.12 13.51
CA GLY A 53 -1.23 -0.92 12.47
C GLY A 53 -1.28 -2.00 11.37
N ALA A 54 -1.51 -3.26 11.73
CA ALA A 54 -1.65 -4.37 10.80
C ALA A 54 -2.93 -4.27 9.96
N VAL A 55 -4.05 -3.85 10.57
CA VAL A 55 -5.31 -3.61 9.83
C VAL A 55 -5.12 -2.50 8.80
N ILE A 56 -4.50 -1.37 9.19
CA ILE A 56 -4.17 -0.27 8.27
C ILE A 56 -3.21 -0.75 7.17
N GLY A 57 -2.19 -1.53 7.53
CA GLY A 57 -1.27 -2.12 6.57
C GLY A 57 -1.96 -3.05 5.56
N GLY A 58 -2.95 -3.82 6.02
CA GLY A 58 -3.81 -4.64 5.16
C GLY A 58 -4.62 -3.81 4.15
N LEU A 59 -5.14 -2.66 4.56
CA LEU A 59 -5.80 -1.72 3.63
C LEU A 59 -4.80 -1.17 2.59
N GLY A 60 -3.54 -0.93 2.99
CA GLY A 60 -2.45 -0.61 2.07
C GLY A 60 -2.25 -1.70 1.00
N LEU A 61 -2.29 -2.97 1.42
CA LEU A 61 -2.21 -4.13 0.51
C LEU A 61 -3.38 -4.20 -0.46
N VAL A 62 -4.60 -3.90 0.00
CA VAL A 62 -5.78 -3.78 -0.88
C VAL A 62 -5.59 -2.67 -1.90
N SER A 63 -5.05 -1.51 -1.50
CA SER A 63 -4.72 -0.41 -2.41
C SER A 63 -3.71 -0.83 -3.49
N ILE A 64 -2.69 -1.62 -3.11
CA ILE A 64 -1.74 -2.19 -4.07
C ILE A 64 -2.46 -3.05 -5.10
N GLY A 65 -3.30 -3.98 -4.66
CA GLY A 65 -4.04 -4.87 -5.56
C GLY A 65 -4.92 -4.11 -6.55
N LEU A 66 -5.63 -3.07 -6.09
CA LEU A 66 -6.44 -2.21 -6.94
C LEU A 66 -5.58 -1.39 -7.92
N GLY A 67 -4.49 -0.79 -7.46
CA GLY A 67 -3.58 -0.02 -8.31
C GLY A 67 -2.91 -0.89 -9.38
N ALA A 68 -2.42 -2.08 -9.00
CA ALA A 68 -1.82 -3.04 -9.90
C ALA A 68 -2.83 -3.51 -10.96
N ARG A 69 -4.09 -3.75 -10.58
CA ARG A 69 -5.15 -4.12 -11.53
C ARG A 69 -5.41 -3.03 -12.56
N VAL A 70 -5.37 -1.76 -12.17
CA VAL A 70 -5.53 -0.62 -13.11
C VAL A 70 -4.34 -0.54 -14.06
N LEU A 71 -3.11 -0.66 -13.54
CA LEU A 71 -1.88 -0.64 -14.34
C LEU A 71 -1.86 -1.78 -15.38
N LEU A 72 -2.18 -3.00 -14.96
CA LEU A 72 -2.21 -4.16 -15.85
C LEU A 72 -3.27 -4.04 -16.95
N ARG A 73 -4.43 -3.44 -16.63
CA ARG A 73 -5.47 -3.17 -17.64
C ARG A 73 -5.04 -2.11 -18.65
N GLY A 74 -4.44 -1.02 -18.18
CA GLY A 74 -3.91 0.03 -19.07
C GLY A 74 -2.79 -0.49 -19.97
N ALA A 75 -1.89 -1.32 -19.45
CA ALA A 75 -0.83 -1.94 -20.23
C ALA A 75 -1.37 -2.87 -21.33
N ARG A 76 -2.40 -3.68 -21.02
CA ARG A 76 -3.06 -4.56 -22.00
C ARG A 76 -3.79 -3.78 -23.10
N ALA A 77 -4.49 -2.71 -22.74
CA ALA A 77 -5.17 -1.86 -23.73
C ALA A 77 -4.17 -1.25 -24.72
N ARG A 78 -3.03 -0.75 -24.22
CA ARG A 78 -1.95 -0.21 -25.08
C ARG A 78 -1.31 -1.25 -25.97
N ALA A 79 -1.13 -2.49 -25.51
CA ALA A 79 -0.57 -3.56 -26.33
C ALA A 79 -1.48 -3.90 -27.52
N ALA A 80 -2.81 -3.94 -27.31
CA ALA A 80 -3.79 -4.23 -28.35
C ALA A 80 -3.88 -3.14 -29.43
N GLU A 81 -3.52 -1.89 -29.11
CA GLU A 81 -3.47 -0.77 -30.08
C GLU A 81 -2.23 -0.80 -30.98
N VAL A 82 -1.18 -1.54 -30.63
CA VAL A 82 0.07 -1.64 -31.42
C VAL A 82 0.02 -2.81 -32.43
N GLU A 83 -0.81 -3.83 -32.17
CA GLU A 83 -1.00 -4.99 -33.05
C GLU A 83 -1.84 -4.82 -34.35
N PRO A 84 -2.55 -3.71 -34.64
CA PRO A 84 -3.37 -3.63 -35.87
C PRO A 84 -2.63 -3.19 -37.15
N GLU A 85 -1.36 -2.80 -37.11
CA GLU A 85 -0.63 -2.24 -38.27
C GLU A 85 0.45 -3.15 -38.90
N GLU A 86 0.73 -4.33 -38.35
CA GLU A 86 1.71 -5.28 -38.95
C GLU A 86 1.06 -6.34 -39.87
N GLY A 87 -0.24 -6.22 -40.16
CA GLY A 87 -1.03 -7.27 -40.80
C GLY A 87 -1.86 -6.85 -42.02
N THR A 88 -1.33 -6.02 -42.93
CA THR A 88 -1.87 -5.91 -44.31
C THR A 88 -0.78 -5.53 -45.32
#